data_AF-A0AA42R2T5-F1
#
_entry.id   AF-A0AA42R2T5-F1
#
_cell.length_a   1.000
_cell.length_b   1.000
_cell.length_c   1.000
_cell.angle_alpha   90.00
_cell.angle_beta   90.00
_cell.angle_gamma   90.00
#
_symmetry.space_group_name_H-M   'P 1'
#
loop_
_entity.id
_entity.type
_entity.pdbx_description
1 polymer ?
#
loop_
_entity_poly.entity_id
_entity_poly.type
_entity_poly.pdbx_seq_one_letter_code
_entity_poly.pdbx_strand_id
1 'polypeptide(L)'
;PNIWRFRVHGSDDVQDYRVTGNYICDNTQTALELARNNLGIVFAPKESLRKELKNGSLVPCFPHQEEWWLDLTAIFRKREYQPWRVQYVLDGVLNNLRQQIAQAAHGRPELDD
;
A
#
# COMPACT_ATOMS: atom_id res chain seq x y z
N PRO A 1 16.79 2.97 -3.97
CA PRO A 1 17.22 3.50 -2.65
C PRO A 1 16.05 3.40 -1.68
N ASN A 2 16.29 3.08 -0.40
CA ASN A 2 15.24 2.95 0.61
C ASN A 2 14.82 4.34 1.10
N ILE A 3 13.92 4.97 0.35
CA ILE A 3 13.40 6.30 0.64
C ILE A 3 11.95 6.14 1.03
N TRP A 4 11.60 6.60 2.22
CA TRP A 4 10.22 6.70 2.68
C TRP A 4 9.74 8.11 2.50
N ARG A 5 8.57 8.26 1.88
CA ARG A 5 8.04 9.56 1.48
C ARG A 5 6.82 9.86 2.32
N PHE A 6 6.89 10.89 3.15
CA PHE A 6 5.80 11.32 4.03
C PHE A 6 5.34 12.71 3.63
N ARG A 7 4.04 12.97 3.64
CA ARG A 7 3.50 14.32 3.57
C ARG A 7 3.37 14.85 4.99
N VAL A 8 3.65 16.13 5.17
CA VAL A 8 3.58 16.79 6.48
C VAL A 8 2.14 17.20 6.76
N HIS A 9 1.61 16.83 7.92
CA HIS A 9 0.24 17.14 8.31
C HIS A 9 -0.07 18.64 8.18
N GLY A 10 -1.04 19.00 7.33
CA GLY A 10 -1.46 20.38 7.08
C GLY A 10 -0.62 21.14 6.05
N SER A 11 0.28 20.46 5.34
CA SER A 11 1.04 20.99 4.21
C SER A 11 0.96 20.01 3.03
N ASP A 12 1.02 20.52 1.81
CA ASP A 12 1.20 19.66 0.62
C ASP A 12 2.68 19.33 0.36
N ASP A 13 3.58 19.74 1.28
CA ASP A 13 4.99 19.44 1.17
C ASP A 13 5.28 17.97 1.51
N VAL A 14 6.10 17.37 0.66
CA VAL A 14 6.41 15.94 0.68
C VAL A 14 7.88 15.76 1.02
N GLN A 15 8.16 15.14 2.15
CA GLN A 15 9.51 14.89 2.64
C GLN A 15 9.97 13.46 2.36
N ASP A 16 11.12 13.37 1.72
CA ASP A 16 11.83 12.13 1.44
C ASP A 16 12.82 11.81 2.57
N TYR A 17 12.54 10.75 3.32
CA TYR A 17 13.38 10.23 4.38
C TYR A 17 14.19 9.04 3.87
N ARG A 18 15.51 9.21 3.78
CA ARG A 18 16.41 8.09 3.48
C ARG A 18 16.58 7.23 4.72
N VAL A 19 16.06 6.00 4.66
CA VAL A 19 16.16 5.05 5.77
C VAL A 19 17.52 4.36 5.74
N THR A 20 18.27 4.54 6.81
CA THR A 20 19.57 3.89 7.04
C THR A 20 19.39 2.84 8.13
N GLY A 21 18.72 1.74 7.78
CA GLY A 21 18.55 0.59 8.66
C GLY A 21 19.74 -0.37 8.58
N ASN A 22 20.00 -1.09 9.68
CA ASN A 22 20.99 -2.18 9.71
C ASN A 22 20.59 -3.37 8.82
N TYR A 23 19.29 -3.50 8.55
CA TYR A 23 18.71 -4.57 7.74
C TYR A 23 17.99 -3.98 6.54
N ILE A 24 18.31 -4.51 5.36
CA ILE A 24 17.63 -4.19 4.10
C ILE A 24 17.03 -5.49 3.59
N CYS A 25 15.72 -5.48 3.37
CA CYS A 25 14.98 -6.60 2.83
C CYS A 25 14.09 -6.12 1.68
N ASP A 26 13.98 -6.96 0.66
CA ASP A 26 13.11 -6.78 -0.51
C ASP A 26 11.76 -7.49 -0.33
N ASN A 27 11.65 -8.38 0.66
CA ASN A 27 10.44 -9.10 1.01
C ASN A 27 9.73 -8.49 2.22
N THR A 28 8.49 -8.06 2.02
CA THR A 28 7.62 -7.52 3.08
C THR A 28 7.39 -8.51 4.23
N GLN A 29 7.32 -9.83 3.95
CA GLN A 29 7.13 -10.83 5.01
C GLN A 29 8.34 -10.90 5.94
N THR A 30 9.55 -10.91 5.39
CA THR A 30 10.78 -10.90 6.19
C THR A 30 10.89 -9.60 6.99
N ALA A 31 10.52 -8.45 6.39
CA ALA A 31 10.48 -7.17 7.08
C ALA A 31 9.52 -7.18 8.28
N LEU A 32 8.33 -7.79 8.11
CA LEU A 32 7.34 -7.98 9.16
C LEU A 32 7.86 -8.85 10.30
N GLU A 33 8.51 -9.98 9.99
CA GLU A 33 9.10 -10.84 11.03
C GLU A 33 10.19 -10.12 11.82
N LEU A 34 11.04 -9.33 11.17
CA LEU A 34 12.05 -8.51 11.85
C LEU A 34 11.39 -7.50 12.80
N ALA A 35 10.34 -6.81 12.35
CA ALA A 35 9.60 -5.87 13.18
C ALA A 35 8.94 -6.56 14.38
N ARG A 36 8.34 -7.75 14.19
CA ARG A 36 7.77 -8.56 15.27
C ARG A 36 8.81 -8.97 16.31
N ASN A 37 10.04 -9.22 15.89
CA ASN A 37 11.15 -9.56 16.78
C ASN A 37 11.83 -8.33 17.41
N ASN A 38 11.19 -7.15 17.35
CA ASN A 38 11.72 -5.88 17.87
C ASN A 38 13.02 -5.40 17.20
N LEU A 39 13.26 -5.81 15.95
CA LEU A 39 14.47 -5.46 15.18
C LEU A 39 14.29 -4.20 14.31
N GLY A 40 13.24 -3.41 14.54
CA GLY A 40 13.07 -2.11 13.91
C GLY A 40 11.63 -1.74 13.58
N ILE A 41 11.48 -0.79 12.68
CA ILE A 41 10.21 -0.26 12.19
C ILE A 41 10.05 -0.67 10.73
N VAL A 42 8.85 -1.13 10.36
CA VAL A 42 8.52 -1.51 8.99
C VAL A 42 7.49 -0.55 8.40
N PHE A 43 7.73 -0.15 7.16
CA PHE A 43 6.73 0.55 6.36
C PHE A 43 6.09 -0.44 5.38
N ALA A 44 4.80 -0.77 5.60
CA ALA A 44 4.07 -1.77 4.82
C ALA A 44 2.60 -1.39 4.60
N PRO A 45 1.94 -1.95 3.57
CA PRO A 45 0.51 -1.72 3.32
C PRO A 45 -0.38 -2.21 4.46
N LYS A 46 -1.47 -1.48 4.70
CA LYS A 46 -2.45 -1.74 5.79
C LYS A 46 -3.02 -3.16 5.76
N GLU A 47 -3.29 -3.70 4.57
CA GLU A 47 -3.83 -5.06 4.43
C GLU A 47 -2.86 -6.14 4.92
N SER A 48 -1.55 -5.96 4.69
CA SER A 48 -0.53 -6.90 5.20
C SER A 48 -0.41 -6.85 6.72
N LEU A 49 -0.67 -5.68 7.32
CA LEU A 49 -0.59 -5.45 8.77
C LEU A 49 -1.86 -5.82 9.53
N ARG A 50 -3.00 -6.01 8.83
CA ARG A 50 -4.32 -6.21 9.44
C ARG A 50 -4.39 -7.37 10.44
N LYS A 51 -3.66 -8.45 10.18
CA LYS A 51 -3.57 -9.61 11.10
C LYS A 51 -2.77 -9.27 12.35
N GLU A 52 -1.66 -8.56 12.18
CA GLU A 52 -0.75 -8.19 13.28
C GLU A 52 -1.30 -7.13 14.19
N LEU A 53 -2.01 -6.16 13.61
CA LEU A 53 -2.71 -5.12 14.36
C LEU A 53 -3.83 -5.71 15.23
N LYS A 54 -4.54 -6.72 14.71
CA LYS A 54 -5.56 -7.46 15.47
C LYS A 54 -4.97 -8.28 16.61
N ASN A 55 -3.80 -8.88 16.37
CA ASN A 55 -3.10 -9.67 17.38
C ASN A 55 -2.38 -8.80 18.43
N GLY A 56 -2.26 -7.49 18.20
CA GLY A 56 -1.56 -6.56 19.09
C GLY A 56 -0.04 -6.70 19.06
N SER A 57 0.52 -7.47 18.13
CA SER A 57 1.97 -7.69 18.01
C SER A 57 2.70 -6.52 17.38
N LEU A 58 2.00 -5.67 16.61
CA LEU A 58 2.54 -4.45 16.02
C LEU A 58 1.62 -3.28 16.38
N VAL A 59 2.24 -2.11 16.62
CA VAL A 59 1.56 -0.88 17.01
C VAL A 59 1.88 0.20 15.97
N PRO A 60 0.90 1.02 15.54
CA PRO A 60 1.17 2.13 14.64
C PRO A 60 2.10 3.16 15.31
N CYS A 61 3.15 3.58 14.60
CA CYS A 61 4.11 4.55 15.13
C CYS A 61 3.59 5.99 15.14
N PHE A 62 2.65 6.33 14.24
CA PHE A 62 2.12 7.68 14.10
C PHE A 62 0.64 7.73 14.51
N PRO A 63 0.22 8.73 15.30
CA PRO A 63 -1.17 8.87 15.75
C PRO A 63 -2.11 9.31 14.62
N HIS A 64 -1.60 10.02 13.62
CA HIS A 64 -2.32 10.41 12.42
C HIS A 64 -1.68 9.65 11.25
N GLN A 65 -2.31 8.55 10.82
CA GLN A 65 -1.91 7.87 9.60
C GLN A 65 -2.47 8.65 8.42
N GLU A 66 -1.61 9.39 7.71
CA GLU A 66 -1.97 9.79 6.35
C GLU A 66 -2.01 8.53 5.48
N GLU A 67 -3.19 8.25 4.91
CA GLU A 67 -3.36 7.15 3.98
C GLU A 67 -2.64 7.48 2.68
N TRP A 68 -1.63 6.69 2.37
CA TRP A 68 -0.97 6.74 1.08
C TRP A 68 -1.75 5.94 0.05
N TRP A 69 -2.04 6.60 -1.07
CA TRP A 69 -2.67 6.00 -2.23
C TRP A 69 -1.59 5.63 -3.24
N LEU A 70 -1.65 4.39 -3.73
CA LEU A 70 -0.81 3.94 -4.82
C LEU A 70 -1.70 3.71 -6.04
N ASP A 71 -1.33 4.30 -7.18
CA ASP A 71 -2.05 4.08 -8.42
C ASP A 71 -1.85 2.65 -8.92
N LEU A 72 -2.92 1.86 -8.92
CA LEU A 72 -2.92 0.52 -9.48
C LEU A 72 -3.28 0.58 -10.97
N THR A 73 -2.30 0.32 -11.84
CA THR A 73 -2.51 0.30 -13.29
C THR A 73 -2.48 -1.13 -13.83
N ALA A 74 -3.53 -1.54 -14.53
CA ALA A 74 -3.55 -2.81 -15.27
C ALA A 74 -2.84 -2.65 -16.62
N ILE A 75 -1.74 -3.39 -16.82
CA ILE A 75 -0.96 -3.34 -18.07
C ILE A 75 -1.24 -4.61 -18.88
N PHE A 76 -1.65 -4.45 -20.12
CA PHE A 76 -1.87 -5.54 -21.05
C PHE A 76 -1.44 -5.16 -22.46
N ARG A 77 -1.11 -6.18 -23.28
CA ARG A 77 -0.62 -5.96 -24.64
C ARG A 77 -1.73 -5.38 -25.51
N LYS A 78 -1.46 -4.25 -26.18
CA LYS A 78 -2.34 -3.70 -27.21
C LYS A 78 -2.45 -4.70 -28.36
N ARG A 79 -3.68 -5.16 -28.64
CA ARG A 79 -4.03 -6.05 -29.76
C ARG A 79 -5.33 -5.52 -30.35
N GLU A 80 -5.48 -5.64 -31.67
CA GLU A 80 -6.75 -5.31 -32.34
C GLU A 80 -7.90 -6.23 -31.87
N TYR A 81 -7.58 -7.48 -31.55
CA TYR A 81 -8.51 -8.44 -30.96
C TYR A 81 -7.91 -9.08 -29.70
N GLN A 82 -8.62 -8.94 -28.57
CA GLN A 82 -8.36 -9.76 -27.39
C GLN A 82 -9.29 -10.98 -27.39
N PRO A 83 -8.78 -12.19 -27.11
CA PRO A 83 -9.64 -13.36 -26.93
C PRO A 83 -10.67 -13.11 -25.82
N TRP A 84 -11.93 -13.48 -26.06
CA TRP A 84 -13.04 -13.30 -25.12
C TRP A 84 -12.74 -13.77 -23.69
N ARG A 85 -12.00 -14.89 -23.54
CA ARG A 85 -11.60 -15.40 -22.23
C ARG A 85 -10.69 -14.43 -21.46
N VAL A 86 -9.80 -13.74 -22.16
CA VAL A 86 -8.89 -12.76 -21.55
C VAL A 86 -9.65 -11.52 -21.14
N GLN A 87 -10.56 -11.02 -21.99
CA GLN A 87 -11.44 -9.90 -21.64
C GLN A 87 -12.30 -10.23 -20.43
N TYR A 88 -12.97 -11.39 -20.43
CA TYR A 88 -13.81 -11.81 -19.32
C TYR A 88 -13.05 -11.90 -17.98
N VAL A 89 -11.84 -12.45 -17.99
CA VAL A 89 -11.00 -12.51 -16.79
C VAL A 89 -10.53 -11.11 -16.39
N LEU A 90 -10.11 -10.27 -17.34
CA LEU A 90 -9.68 -8.91 -17.08
C LEU A 90 -10.81 -8.09 -16.45
N ASP A 91 -12.00 -8.13 -17.04
CA ASP A 91 -13.19 -7.45 -16.55
C ASP A 91 -13.59 -7.96 -15.17
N GLY A 92 -13.53 -9.28 -14.95
CA GLY A 92 -13.79 -9.88 -13.64
C GLY A 92 -12.81 -9.41 -12.57
N VAL A 93 -11.51 -9.41 -12.86
CA VAL A 93 -10.47 -8.95 -11.92
C VAL A 93 -10.58 -7.45 -11.65
N LEU A 94 -10.77 -6.64 -12.70
CA LEU A 94 -10.94 -5.19 -12.58
C LEU A 94 -12.18 -4.84 -11.78
N ASN A 95 -13.29 -5.53 -11.99
CA ASN A 95 -14.53 -5.27 -11.26
C ASN A 95 -14.39 -5.63 -9.78
N ASN A 96 -13.75 -6.76 -9.46
CA ASN A 96 -13.45 -7.13 -8.07
C ASN A 96 -12.54 -6.10 -7.39
N LEU A 97 -11.47 -5.68 -8.06
CA LEU A 97 -10.56 -4.65 -7.54
C LEU A 97 -11.30 -3.33 -7.31
N ARG A 98 -12.13 -2.88 -8.27
CA ARG A 98 -12.94 -1.67 -8.13
C ARG A 98 -13.89 -1.75 -6.94
N GLN A 99 -14.55 -2.89 -6.74
CA GLN A 99 -15.43 -3.09 -5.58
C GLN A 99 -14.67 -3.05 -4.25
N GLN A 100 -13.51 -3.70 -4.17
CA GLN A 100 -12.67 -3.66 -2.97
C GLN A 100 -12.15 -2.25 -2.67
N ILE A 101 -11.73 -1.51 -3.70
CA ILE A 101 -11.31 -0.11 -3.56
C ILE A 101 -12.49 0.76 -3.13
N ALA A 102 -13.68 0.62 -3.73
CA ALA A 102 -14.86 1.40 -3.37
C ALA A 102 -15.31 1.15 -1.91
N GLN A 103 -15.18 -0.09 -1.42
CA GLN A 103 -15.43 -0.45 -0.03
C GLN A 103 -14.37 0.14 0.92
N ALA A 104 -13.11 0.20 0.50
CA ALA A 104 -12.02 0.80 1.27
C ALA A 104 -12.03 2.35 1.25
N ALA A 105 -12.53 2.95 0.16
CA ALA A 105 -12.55 4.39 -0.08
C ALA A 105 -13.71 5.13 0.63
N HIS A 106 -14.57 4.44 1.39
CA HIS A 106 -15.58 5.09 2.25
C HIS A 106 -14.97 5.96 3.38
N GLY A 107 -13.65 6.11 3.43
CA GLY A 107 -12.92 7.08 4.26
C GLY A 107 -12.15 8.16 3.48
N ARG A 108 -12.41 8.35 2.18
CA ARG A 108 -11.74 9.35 1.34
C ARG A 108 -12.24 10.76 1.69
N PRO A 109 -11.40 11.70 2.15
CA PRO A 109 -11.70 13.11 1.91
C PRO A 109 -11.51 13.37 0.42
N GLU A 110 -12.53 13.97 -0.17
CA GLU A 110 -12.56 14.38 -1.57
C GLU A 110 -11.34 15.27 -1.84
N LEU A 111 -10.53 14.90 -2.82
CA LEU A 111 -9.55 15.80 -3.40
C LEU A 111 -10.37 16.77 -4.26
N ASP A 112 -10.72 17.91 -3.68
CA ASP A 112 -11.17 19.08 -4.44
C ASP A 112 -10.00 19.56 -5.31
N ASP A 113 -10.25 19.62 -6.62
CA ASP A 113 -9.42 20.32 -7.62
C ASP A 113 -9.41 21.84 -7.39
#